data_AF-A0A2E8DTP8-F1
#
_entry.id   AF-A0A2E8DTP8-F1
#
_cell.length_a   1.000
_cell.length_b   1.000
_cell.length_c   1.000
_cell.angle_alpha   90.00
_cell.angle_beta   90.00
_cell.angle_gamma   90.00
#
_symmetry.space_group_name_H-M   'P 1'
#
loop_
_entity.id
_entity.type
_entity.pdbx_description
1 polymer ?
#
loop_
_entity_poly.entity_id
_entity_poly.type
_entity_poly.pdbx_seq_one_letter_code
_entity_poly.pdbx_strand_id
1 'polypeptide(L)' 'MLHDGHGRGILDAILWHGGEATASREAVQKMSQKERNVLLAFLKSL' A
#
# COMPACT_ATOMS: atom_id res chain seq x y z
N MET A 1 -3.90 -9.04 -3.17
CA MET A 1 -4.18 -10.42 -3.62
C MET A 1 -4.68 -10.34 -5.04
N LEU A 2 -3.84 -10.71 -6.00
CA LEU A 2 -4.28 -11.06 -7.34
C LEU A 2 -4.04 -12.56 -7.48
N HIS A 3 -5.14 -13.29 -7.54
CA HIS A 3 -5.20 -14.72 -7.81
C HIS A 3 -5.57 -14.89 -9.29
N ASP A 4 -4.74 -14.36 -10.18
CA ASP A 4 -4.84 -14.65 -11.60
C ASP A 4 -3.51 -15.26 -12.02
N GLY A 5 -3.48 -16.60 -12.01
CA GLY A 5 -2.30 -17.46 -12.16
C GLY A 5 -1.63 -17.41 -13.54
N HIS A 6 -1.25 -16.22 -14.01
CA HIS A 6 -0.57 -15.99 -15.29
C HIS A 6 0.69 -15.09 -15.18
N GLY A 7 1.10 -14.70 -13.97
CA GLY A 7 2.30 -13.90 -13.75
C GLY A 7 3.56 -14.75 -13.68
N ARG A 8 4.48 -14.56 -14.63
CA ARG A 8 5.71 -15.33 -14.81
C ARG A 8 6.74 -15.00 -13.72
N GLY A 9 6.71 -15.75 -12.62
CA GLY A 9 7.81 -15.81 -11.64
C GLY A 9 7.86 -14.69 -10.60
N ILE A 10 8.75 -14.88 -9.62
CA ILE A 10 8.87 -14.05 -8.40
C ILE A 10 9.24 -12.59 -8.73
N LEU A 11 9.97 -12.35 -9.81
CA LEU A 11 10.40 -11.00 -10.19
C LEU A 11 9.24 -10.12 -10.69
N ASP A 12 8.36 -10.68 -11.52
CA ASP A 12 7.14 -9.98 -11.94
C ASP A 12 6.21 -9.74 -10.75
N ALA A 13 6.11 -10.70 -9.82
CA ALA A 13 5.37 -10.51 -8.58
C ALA A 13 5.96 -9.38 -7.72
N ILE A 14 7.30 -9.26 -7.59
CA ILE A 14 7.94 -8.15 -6.87
C ILE A 14 7.71 -6.82 -7.57
N LEU A 15 7.78 -6.77 -8.90
CA LEU A 15 7.53 -5.54 -9.68
C LEU A 15 6.06 -5.10 -9.60
N TRP A 16 5.12 -6.04 -9.69
CA TRP A 16 3.69 -5.76 -9.58
C TRP A 16 3.28 -5.37 -8.15
N HIS A 17 3.79 -6.07 -7.13
CA HIS A 17 3.50 -5.74 -5.73
C HIS A 17 4.27 -4.52 -5.20
N GLY A 18 5.45 -4.21 -5.76
CA GLY A 18 6.16 -2.96 -5.49
C GLY A 18 5.37 -1.71 -5.91
N GLY A 19 4.44 -1.84 -6.86
CA GLY A 19 3.56 -0.78 -7.31
C GLY A 19 2.35 -0.53 -6.39
N GLU A 20 1.68 -1.59 -5.93
CA GLU A 20 0.39 -1.48 -5.22
C GLU A 20 0.48 -0.60 -3.95
N ALA A 21 1.57 -0.72 -3.19
CA ALA A 21 1.79 0.07 -1.99
C ALA A 21 2.38 1.47 -2.26
N THR A 22 2.88 1.74 -3.48
CA THR A 22 3.54 3.02 -3.80
C THR A 22 2.53 4.17 -3.75
N ALA A 23 1.34 4.00 -4.31
CA ALA A 23 0.29 5.01 -4.25
C ALA A 23 -0.13 5.33 -2.80
N SER A 24 -0.31 4.31 -1.98
CA SER A 24 -0.61 4.48 -0.55
C SER A 24 0.52 5.18 0.20
N ARG A 25 1.79 4.85 -0.10
CA ARG A 25 2.96 5.49 0.49
C ARG A 25 3.01 6.99 0.15
N GLU A 26 2.82 7.34 -1.12
CA GLU A 26 2.81 8.73 -1.56
C GLU A 26 1.65 9.52 -0.95
N ALA A 27 0.47 8.91 -0.84
CA ALA A 27 -0.67 9.52 -0.18
C ALA A 27 -0.36 9.86 1.28
N VAL A 28 0.22 8.93 2.05
CA VAL A 28 0.60 9.16 3.45
C VAL A 28 1.70 10.21 3.58
N GLN A 29 2.65 10.26 2.64
CA GLN A 29 3.71 11.28 2.63
C GLN A 29 3.13 12.69 2.45
N LYS A 30 2.09 12.85 1.64
CA LYS A 30 1.41 14.14 1.39
C LYS A 30 0.46 14.57 2.50
N MET A 31 0.10 13.68 3.43
CA MET A 31 -0.76 14.00 4.57
C MET A 31 -0.10 14.97 5.55
N SER A 32 -0.91 15.89 6.07
CA SER A 32 -0.60 16.73 7.23
C SER A 32 -0.51 15.90 8.52
N GLN A 33 0.07 16.48 9.58
CA GLN A 33 0.17 15.81 10.88
C GLN A 33 -1.20 15.41 11.44
N LYS A 34 -2.23 16.24 11.22
CA LYS A 34 -3.60 15.97 11.68
C LYS A 34 -4.19 14.73 10.99
N GLU A 35 -4.04 14.62 9.68
CA GLU A 35 -4.54 13.49 8.90
C GLU A 35 -3.83 12.18 9.28
N ARG A 36 -2.51 12.22 9.48
CA ARG A 36 -1.75 11.05 9.96
C ARG A 36 -2.23 10.59 11.34
N ASN A 37 -2.53 11.50 12.25
CA ASN A 37 -3.04 11.16 13.57
C ASN A 37 -4.43 10.50 13.51
N VAL A 38 -5.31 10.98 12.63
CA VAL A 38 -6.63 10.38 12.39
C VAL A 38 -6.49 8.97 11.82
N LEU A 39 -5.63 8.79 10.81
CA LEU A 39 -5.35 7.48 10.23
C LEU A 39 -4.81 6.51 11.29
N LEU A 40 -3.88 6.97 12.14
CA LEU A 40 -3.34 6.17 13.24
C LEU A 40 -4.41 5.77 14.27
N ALA A 41 -5.34 6.68 14.59
CA ALA A 41 -6.43 6.40 15.51
C ALA A 41 -7.39 5.34 14.94
N PHE A 42 -7.75 5.45 13.66
CA PHE A 42 -8.55 4.43 12.96
C PHE A 42 -7.87 3.05 13.01
N LEU A 43 -6.58 2.96 12.66
CA LEU A 43 -5.84 1.69 12.68
C LEU A 43 -5.75 1.05 14.07
N LYS A 44 -5.73 1.85 15.15
CA LYS A 44 -5.74 1.35 16.53
C LYS A 44 -7.11 0.87 17.01
N SER A 45 -8.17 1.13 16.26
CA SER A 45 -9.54 0.74 16.60
C SER A 45 -9.99 -0.58 15.94
N LEU A 46 -9.12 -1.16 15.11
CA LEU A 46 -9.32 -2.45 14.44
C LEU A 46 -8.98 -3.63 15.36
#